data_AF-A0A2Z5G848-F1
#
_entry.id   AF-A0A2Z5G848-F1
#
_cell.length_a   1.000
_cell.length_b   1.000
_cell.length_c   1.000
_cell.angle_alpha   90.00
_cell.angle_beta   90.00
_cell.angle_gamma   90.00
#
_symmetry.space_group_name_H-M   'P 1'
#
loop_
_entity.id
_entity.type
_entity.pdbx_description
1 polymer ?
#
loop_
_entity_poly.entity_id
_entity_poly.type
_entity_poly.pdbx_seq_one_letter_code
_entity_poly.pdbx_strand_id
1 'polypeptide(L)'
;MEVHLSIGQTHRFELHEALLIYKSGQKSFITQHSVLRHDGASPTLGPAQPLTMNFVDSLLRSLRRNCDLEVLPEHVLGTGDQTLVWWTPRRERQMFYRNTEDKATELNGKTFPQPPLVWRVSGGTLAVRALRENRRPAAITKLAFAPFWNVSHSGQVCLGSMRCPESATVAAIIDWEEGFYESAFTHGNVARLTKHAGGFAAMWNELAGKRKPFPTKCLIELPETLAQFVRGK
;
A
#
# COMPACT_ATOMS: atom_id res chain seq x y z
N MET A 1 13.12 -13.56 38.57
CA MET A 1 13.42 -12.39 37.71
C MET A 1 12.18 -12.11 36.88
N GLU A 2 11.40 -11.10 37.27
CA GLU A 2 10.26 -10.61 36.49
C GLU A 2 10.79 -9.67 35.41
N VAL A 3 10.58 -10.00 34.13
CA VAL A 3 10.97 -9.13 33.02
C VAL A 3 9.74 -8.28 32.66
N HIS A 4 9.75 -7.03 33.12
CA HIS A 4 8.75 -6.04 32.74
C HIS A 4 9.14 -5.41 31.41
N LEU A 5 8.41 -5.73 30.34
CA LEU A 5 8.48 -5.00 29.07
C LEU A 5 7.28 -4.07 28.98
N SER A 6 7.51 -2.78 29.19
CA SER A 6 6.49 -1.74 29.07
C SER A 6 6.29 -1.38 27.60
N ILE A 7 5.39 -2.10 26.93
CA ILE A 7 4.83 -1.71 25.63
C ILE A 7 3.44 -1.16 25.95
N GLY A 8 3.14 0.08 25.53
CA GLY A 8 1.95 0.85 25.95
C GLY A 8 0.65 0.03 26.06
N GLN A 9 -0.07 0.29 27.16
CA GLN A 9 -1.11 -0.55 27.82
C GLN A 9 -0.52 -1.62 28.75
N THR A 10 -0.88 -1.58 30.04
CA THR A 10 -0.34 -2.40 31.14
C THR A 10 -0.69 -3.89 30.99
N HIS A 11 -0.15 -4.54 29.97
CA HIS A 11 -0.21 -5.99 29.82
C HIS A 11 0.94 -6.60 30.60
N ARG A 12 0.63 -7.39 31.63
CA ARG A 12 1.63 -8.17 32.35
C ARG A 12 1.96 -9.40 31.51
N PHE A 13 3.08 -9.34 30.80
CA PHE A 13 3.60 -10.51 30.08
C PHE A 13 4.35 -11.41 31.04
N GLU A 14 4.13 -12.71 30.87
CA GLU A 14 4.70 -13.73 31.70
C GLU A 14 5.53 -14.69 30.86
N LEU A 15 6.71 -15.05 31.35
CA LEU A 15 7.57 -16.01 30.68
C LEU A 15 6.95 -17.42 30.77
N HIS A 16 6.57 -17.99 29.64
CA HIS A 16 5.91 -19.30 29.53
C HIS A 16 6.77 -20.34 28.80
N GLU A 17 7.46 -19.93 27.73
CA GLU A 17 8.24 -20.82 26.85
C GLU A 17 9.55 -20.15 26.45
N ALA A 18 10.57 -20.97 26.17
CA ALA A 18 11.83 -20.53 25.57
C ALA A 18 12.16 -21.36 24.32
N LEU A 19 12.67 -20.68 23.30
CA LEU A 19 13.21 -21.31 22.10
C LEU A 19 14.73 -21.14 22.10
N LEU A 20 15.46 -22.25 21.98
CA LEU A 20 16.92 -22.24 21.80
C LEU A 20 17.26 -22.59 20.37
N ILE A 21 18.01 -21.73 19.70
CA ILE A 21 18.42 -21.88 18.30
C ILE A 21 19.90 -22.22 18.24
N TYR A 22 20.20 -23.42 17.74
CA TYR A 22 21.56 -23.90 17.50
C TYR A 22 21.90 -23.73 16.03
N LYS A 23 23.09 -23.17 15.73
CA LYS A 23 23.57 -22.97 14.36
C LYS A 23 24.89 -23.70 14.13
N SER A 24 25.02 -24.35 12.98
CA SER A 24 26.26 -24.94 12.50
C SER A 24 26.34 -24.77 10.98
N GLY A 25 27.14 -23.81 10.52
CA GLY A 25 27.19 -23.40 9.11
C GLY A 25 25.81 -22.92 8.62
N GLN A 26 25.30 -23.53 7.55
CA GLN A 26 23.97 -23.26 6.99
C GLN A 26 22.84 -24.05 7.66
N LYS A 27 23.15 -24.93 8.61
CA LYS A 27 22.15 -25.75 9.32
C LYS A 27 21.75 -25.08 10.63
N SER A 28 20.45 -25.08 10.90
CA SER A 28 19.89 -24.63 12.17
C SER A 28 19.03 -25.73 12.77
N PHE A 29 19.06 -25.86 14.10
CA PHE A 29 18.20 -26.75 14.87
C PHE A 29 17.59 -25.96 16.03
N ILE A 30 16.31 -26.18 16.34
CA ILE A 30 15.57 -25.41 17.34
C ILE A 30 14.94 -26.36 18.34
N THR A 31 15.11 -26.08 19.63
CA THR A 31 14.41 -26.78 20.72
C THR A 31 13.47 -25.84 21.44
N GLN A 32 12.34 -26.39 21.87
CA GLN A 32 11.38 -25.73 22.75
C GLN A 32 11.61 -26.19 24.19
N HIS A 33 11.49 -25.26 25.14
CA HIS A 33 11.59 -25.53 26.56
C HIS A 33 10.46 -24.82 27.31
N SER A 34 9.64 -25.57 28.05
CA SER A 34 8.70 -24.99 28.99
C SER A 34 9.42 -24.33 30.16
N VAL A 35 8.85 -23.27 30.71
CA VAL A 35 9.44 -22.52 31.81
C VAL A 35 8.91 -23.05 33.14
N LEU A 36 9.80 -23.66 33.92
CA LEU A 36 9.51 -24.17 35.26
C LEU A 36 9.76 -23.08 36.29
N ARG A 37 8.72 -22.71 37.04
CA ARG A 37 8.79 -21.71 38.09
C ARG A 37 8.91 -22.37 39.46
N HIS A 38 9.70 -21.75 40.32
CA HIS A 38 9.93 -22.19 41.68
C HIS A 38 9.66 -21.00 42.60
N ASP A 39 9.00 -21.24 43.74
CA ASP A 39 8.68 -20.18 44.70
C ASP A 39 9.97 -19.52 45.21
N GLY A 40 10.06 -18.19 45.01
CA GLY A 40 11.20 -17.39 45.47
C GLY A 40 12.50 -17.57 44.69
N ALA A 41 12.55 -18.37 43.62
CA ALA A 41 13.75 -18.61 42.83
C ALA A 41 13.59 -18.20 41.35
N SER A 42 14.72 -18.11 40.63
CA SER A 42 14.70 -17.80 39.21
C SER A 42 14.05 -18.93 38.40
N PRO A 43 13.24 -18.59 37.38
CA PRO A 43 12.66 -19.60 36.50
C PRO A 43 13.75 -20.40 35.80
N THR A 44 13.49 -21.69 35.60
CA THR A 44 14.41 -22.64 34.96
C THR A 44 13.78 -23.21 33.70
N LEU A 45 14.61 -23.65 32.76
CA LEU A 45 14.12 -24.28 31.54
C LEU A 45 13.90 -25.78 31.78
N GLY A 46 12.76 -26.28 31.34
CA GLY A 46 12.46 -27.70 31.27
C GLY A 46 13.34 -28.44 30.25
N PRO A 47 13.14 -29.76 30.11
CA PRO A 47 13.89 -30.57 29.14
C PRO A 47 13.65 -30.08 27.71
N ALA A 48 14.67 -30.26 26.87
CA ALA A 48 14.57 -29.92 25.44
C ALA A 48 13.53 -30.80 24.75
N GLN A 49 12.57 -30.16 24.09
CA GLN A 49 11.61 -30.81 23.21
C GLN A 49 11.85 -30.39 21.76
N PRO A 50 11.64 -31.27 20.77
CA PRO A 50 11.66 -30.89 19.37
C PRO A 50 10.61 -29.80 19.09
N LEU A 51 10.96 -28.80 18.28
CA LEU A 51 10.00 -27.82 17.80
C LEU A 51 8.93 -28.51 16.95
N THR A 52 7.66 -28.32 17.31
CA THR A 52 6.53 -28.90 16.56
C THR A 52 5.84 -27.84 15.69
N MET A 53 5.23 -28.27 14.58
CA MET A 53 4.42 -27.37 13.76
C MET A 53 3.25 -26.76 14.54
N ASN A 54 2.63 -27.53 15.45
CA ASN A 54 1.55 -27.03 16.32
C ASN A 54 2.02 -25.87 17.20
N PHE A 55 3.24 -25.93 17.72
CA PHE A 55 3.80 -24.84 18.52
C PHE A 55 4.03 -23.59 17.67
N VAL A 56 4.62 -23.76 16.48
CA VAL A 56 4.82 -22.66 15.53
C VAL A 56 3.47 -22.03 15.15
N ASP A 57 2.45 -22.84 14.89
CA ASP A 57 1.10 -22.37 14.58
C ASP A 57 0.48 -21.62 15.76
N SER A 58 0.65 -22.10 16.99
CA SER A 58 0.17 -21.41 18.20
C SER A 58 0.86 -20.06 18.39
N LEU A 59 2.18 -20.02 18.19
CA LEU A 59 2.94 -18.77 18.24
C LEU A 59 2.47 -17.81 17.14
N LEU A 60 2.32 -18.29 15.91
CA LEU A 60 1.79 -17.49 14.81
C LEU A 60 0.39 -16.94 15.11
N ARG A 61 -0.51 -17.73 15.71
CA ARG A 61 -1.84 -17.26 16.14
C ARG A 61 -1.77 -16.16 17.19
N SER A 62 -0.84 -16.26 18.14
CA SER A 62 -0.63 -15.22 19.17
C SER A 62 0.00 -13.93 18.61
N LEU A 63 0.81 -14.05 17.55
CA LEU A 63 1.50 -12.93 16.92
C LEU A 63 0.66 -12.24 15.84
N ARG A 64 -0.22 -12.99 15.17
CA ARG A 64 -1.17 -12.43 14.20
C ARG A 64 -2.11 -11.49 14.97
N ARG A 65 -1.94 -10.18 14.75
CA ARG A 65 -3.06 -9.24 14.92
C ARG A 65 -4.21 -9.78 14.08
N ASN A 66 -5.39 -9.97 14.68
CA ASN A 66 -6.58 -10.56 14.08
C ASN A 66 -6.59 -10.43 12.55
N CYS A 67 -6.25 -11.53 11.87
CA CYS A 67 -6.41 -11.63 10.43
C CYS A 67 -7.82 -12.17 10.24
N ASP A 68 -8.80 -11.29 10.44
CA ASP A 68 -10.19 -11.66 10.23
C ASP A 68 -10.36 -11.98 8.74
N LEU A 69 -11.01 -13.11 8.47
CA LEU A 69 -11.35 -13.48 7.11
C LEU A 69 -12.37 -12.46 6.61
N GLU A 70 -11.95 -11.60 5.68
CA GLU A 70 -12.83 -10.60 5.08
C GLU A 70 -13.26 -11.01 3.67
N VAL A 71 -14.49 -10.64 3.30
CA VAL A 71 -14.96 -10.76 1.92
C VAL A 71 -14.36 -9.61 1.11
N LEU A 72 -13.51 -9.94 0.14
CA LEU A 72 -12.84 -8.94 -0.68
C LEU A 72 -13.79 -8.34 -1.73
N PRO A 73 -13.87 -7.00 -1.82
CA PRO A 73 -14.59 -6.33 -2.90
C PRO A 73 -14.03 -6.69 -4.28
N GLU A 74 -14.88 -6.67 -5.31
CA GLU A 74 -14.52 -6.99 -6.71
C GLU A 74 -13.48 -6.02 -7.32
N HIS A 75 -13.14 -4.93 -6.66
CA HIS A 75 -12.12 -4.01 -7.12
C HIS A 75 -10.74 -4.26 -6.49
N VAL A 76 -10.65 -5.13 -5.49
CA VAL A 76 -9.38 -5.57 -4.90
C VAL A 76 -8.69 -6.56 -5.82
N LEU A 77 -7.44 -6.27 -6.19
CA LEU A 77 -6.61 -7.07 -7.10
C LEU A 77 -5.65 -8.00 -6.35
N GLY A 78 -5.22 -7.63 -5.15
CA GLY A 78 -4.37 -8.47 -4.32
C GLY A 78 -4.13 -7.87 -2.93
N THR A 79 -3.95 -8.75 -1.95
CA THR A 79 -3.64 -8.42 -0.56
C THR A 79 -2.40 -9.21 -0.12
N GLY A 80 -1.64 -8.65 0.82
CA GLY A 80 -0.48 -9.26 1.48
C GLY A 80 -0.20 -8.52 2.79
N ASP A 81 0.75 -9.02 3.60
CA ASP A 81 0.95 -8.58 5.00
C ASP A 81 1.02 -7.06 5.22
N GLN A 82 1.58 -6.31 4.26
CA GLN A 82 1.63 -4.85 4.28
C GLN A 82 1.35 -4.25 2.90
N THR A 83 0.69 -5.00 2.02
CA THR A 83 0.46 -4.59 0.64
C THR A 83 -1.00 -4.76 0.27
N LEU A 84 -1.58 -3.70 -0.28
CA LEU A 84 -2.92 -3.72 -0.85
C LEU A 84 -2.87 -3.18 -2.27
N VAL A 85 -3.48 -3.90 -3.20
CA VAL A 85 -3.60 -3.48 -4.60
C VAL A 85 -5.07 -3.53 -5.00
N TRP A 86 -5.56 -2.44 -5.56
CA TRP A 86 -6.94 -2.35 -6.05
C TRP A 86 -7.00 -1.50 -7.32
N TRP A 87 -8.12 -1.54 -8.02
CA TRP A 87 -8.37 -0.67 -9.17
C TRP A 87 -9.62 0.16 -8.98
N THR A 88 -9.70 1.28 -9.68
CA THR A 88 -10.92 2.08 -9.76
C THR A 88 -11.32 2.27 -11.22
N PRO A 89 -12.61 2.15 -11.56
CA PRO A 89 -13.08 2.51 -12.89
C PRO A 89 -12.92 4.02 -13.13
N ARG A 90 -13.03 4.42 -14.40
CA ARG A 90 -13.12 5.84 -14.80
C ARG A 90 -14.24 6.51 -14.01
N ARG A 91 -13.97 7.70 -13.49
CA ARG A 91 -14.88 8.45 -12.63
C ARG A 91 -14.53 9.92 -12.64
N GLU A 92 -15.47 10.77 -12.24
CA GLU A 92 -15.19 12.20 -12.05
C GLU A 92 -14.62 12.43 -10.65
N ARG A 93 -13.58 13.25 -10.54
CA ARG A 93 -12.98 13.65 -9.26
C ARG A 93 -12.59 15.11 -9.29
N GLN A 94 -12.83 15.78 -8.17
CA GLN A 94 -12.29 17.10 -7.92
C GLN A 94 -10.78 16.99 -7.70
N MET A 95 -10.02 17.97 -8.19
CA MET A 95 -8.57 18.02 -8.03
C MET A 95 -8.14 19.41 -7.58
N PHE A 96 -7.17 19.47 -6.67
CA PHE A 96 -6.65 20.71 -6.14
C PHE A 96 -5.23 20.97 -6.60
N TYR A 97 -5.05 22.00 -7.43
CA TYR A 97 -3.74 22.38 -7.96
C TYR A 97 -3.23 23.60 -7.22
N ARG A 98 -2.00 23.52 -6.73
CA ARG A 98 -1.31 24.64 -6.09
C ARG A 98 0.03 24.85 -6.79
N ASN A 99 -0.03 25.53 -7.92
CA ASN A 99 1.16 25.83 -8.72
C ASN A 99 1.84 27.11 -8.23
N THR A 100 3.17 27.10 -8.09
CA THR A 100 3.98 28.29 -7.81
C THR A 100 4.25 29.15 -9.05
N GLU A 101 3.95 28.67 -10.26
CA GLU A 101 4.16 29.34 -11.55
C GLU A 101 2.86 29.76 -12.28
N ASP A 102 1.72 29.85 -11.58
CA ASP A 102 0.39 30.29 -12.09
C ASP A 102 -0.26 29.51 -13.26
N LYS A 103 0.43 28.58 -13.92
CA LYS A 103 -0.08 27.83 -15.09
C LYS A 103 -1.29 26.91 -14.82
N ALA A 104 -1.68 26.72 -13.55
CA ALA A 104 -2.79 25.84 -13.17
C ALA A 104 -3.72 26.42 -12.10
N THR A 105 -3.62 27.72 -11.80
CA THR A 105 -4.52 28.37 -10.84
C THR A 105 -5.98 28.24 -11.29
N GLU A 106 -6.24 28.30 -12.59
CA GLU A 106 -7.57 28.10 -13.18
C GLU A 106 -8.08 26.66 -13.13
N LEU A 107 -7.22 25.67 -12.86
CA LEU A 107 -7.60 24.25 -12.76
C LEU A 107 -7.99 23.86 -11.33
N ASN A 108 -7.60 24.66 -10.34
CA ASN A 108 -7.76 24.34 -8.93
C ASN A 108 -9.24 24.20 -8.53
N GLY A 109 -9.57 23.12 -7.83
CA GLY A 109 -10.92 22.86 -7.31
C GLY A 109 -11.93 22.49 -8.39
N LYS A 110 -11.52 22.30 -9.65
CA LYS A 110 -12.43 21.84 -10.71
C LYS A 110 -12.58 20.31 -10.68
N THR A 111 -13.69 19.84 -11.24
CA THR A 111 -13.96 18.41 -11.42
C THR A 111 -13.50 17.96 -12.79
N PHE A 112 -12.82 16.82 -12.83
CA PHE A 112 -12.24 16.26 -14.03
C PHE A 112 -12.58 14.77 -14.18
N PRO A 113 -12.80 14.30 -15.43
CA PRO A 113 -12.87 12.88 -15.73
C PRO A 113 -11.50 12.23 -15.51
N GLN A 114 -11.46 11.15 -14.74
CA GLN A 114 -10.26 10.38 -14.46
C GLN A 114 -10.21 9.14 -15.35
N PRO A 115 -9.01 8.73 -15.80
CA PRO A 115 -8.86 7.39 -16.37
C PRO A 115 -9.16 6.33 -15.29
N PRO A 116 -9.39 5.07 -15.68
CA PRO A 116 -9.33 3.97 -14.72
C PRO A 116 -7.90 3.86 -14.17
N LEU A 117 -7.78 3.57 -12.88
CA LEU A 117 -6.51 3.60 -12.16
C LEU A 117 -6.27 2.27 -11.44
N VAL A 118 -5.00 1.94 -11.23
CA VAL A 118 -4.55 0.86 -10.35
C VAL A 118 -3.72 1.50 -9.25
N TRP A 119 -4.02 1.13 -8.02
CA TRP A 119 -3.41 1.65 -6.81
C TRP A 119 -2.66 0.53 -6.11
N ARG A 120 -1.53 0.86 -5.50
CA ARG A 120 -0.75 -0.04 -4.66
C ARG A 120 -0.29 0.72 -3.43
N VAL A 121 -0.68 0.24 -2.27
CA VAL A 121 -0.11 0.67 -0.99
C VAL A 121 0.85 -0.41 -0.52
N SER A 122 2.06 -0.03 -0.15
CA SER A 122 3.04 -0.94 0.43
C SER A 122 3.90 -0.21 1.45
N GLY A 123 3.94 -0.67 2.70
CA GLY A 123 4.79 -0.09 3.75
C GLY A 123 4.58 1.43 3.92
N GLY A 124 3.32 1.88 3.92
CA GLY A 124 2.96 3.31 4.06
C GLY A 124 3.20 4.16 2.80
N THR A 125 3.67 3.58 1.71
CA THR A 125 3.86 4.29 0.43
C THR A 125 2.72 3.98 -0.53
N LEU A 126 2.14 5.02 -1.14
CA LEU A 126 1.15 4.89 -2.22
C LEU A 126 1.83 4.98 -3.59
N ALA A 127 1.44 4.10 -4.51
CA ALA A 127 1.78 4.16 -5.91
C ALA A 127 0.53 4.02 -6.78
N VAL A 128 0.52 4.69 -7.93
CA VAL A 128 -0.62 4.71 -8.86
C VAL A 128 -0.17 4.59 -10.31
N ARG A 129 -0.94 3.83 -11.09
CA ARG A 129 -0.83 3.67 -12.54
C ARG A 129 -2.18 3.86 -13.20
N ALA A 130 -2.18 4.22 -14.48
CA ALA A 130 -3.40 4.33 -15.27
C ALA A 130 -3.62 3.08 -16.13
N LEU A 131 -4.89 2.83 -16.46
CA LEU A 131 -5.31 1.80 -17.40
C LEU A 131 -5.88 2.47 -18.66
N ARG A 132 -5.66 1.85 -19.81
CA ARG A 132 -6.23 2.32 -21.08
C ARG A 132 -7.69 1.92 -21.27
N GLU A 133 -8.11 0.89 -20.56
CA GLU A 133 -9.43 0.29 -20.66
C GLU A 133 -10.16 0.32 -19.31
N ASN A 134 -11.46 0.62 -19.34
CA ASN A 134 -12.29 0.70 -18.16
C ASN A 134 -12.85 -0.67 -17.75
N ARG A 135 -11.97 -1.60 -17.40
CA ARG A 135 -12.30 -2.94 -16.93
C ARG A 135 -11.25 -3.42 -15.92
N ARG A 136 -11.63 -4.41 -15.09
CA ARG A 136 -10.70 -5.05 -14.16
C ARG A 136 -9.49 -5.59 -14.93
N PRO A 137 -8.25 -5.16 -14.59
CA PRO A 137 -7.06 -5.60 -15.31
C PRO A 137 -6.69 -7.05 -14.96
N ALA A 138 -6.10 -7.74 -15.93
CA ALA A 138 -5.48 -9.05 -15.71
C ALA A 138 -4.01 -8.87 -15.34
N ALA A 139 -3.38 -9.92 -14.80
CA ALA A 139 -1.96 -9.91 -14.41
C ALA A 139 -1.01 -9.47 -15.55
N ILE A 140 -1.36 -9.79 -16.80
CA ILE A 140 -0.58 -9.44 -18.00
C ILE A 140 -0.88 -8.05 -18.57
N THR A 141 -1.92 -7.36 -18.07
CA THR A 141 -2.34 -6.06 -18.60
C THR A 141 -1.21 -5.04 -18.44
N LYS A 142 -0.84 -4.40 -19.56
CA LYS A 142 0.13 -3.30 -19.57
C LYS A 142 -0.46 -2.07 -18.89
N LEU A 143 0.34 -1.45 -18.05
CA LEU A 143 -0.04 -0.24 -17.34
C LEU A 143 0.41 0.99 -18.12
N ALA A 144 -0.14 2.14 -17.76
CA ALA A 144 0.28 3.42 -18.29
C ALA A 144 0.67 4.37 -17.16
N PHE A 145 1.45 5.38 -17.53
CA PHE A 145 1.77 6.47 -16.64
C PHE A 145 0.49 7.20 -16.20
N ALA A 146 0.30 7.37 -14.89
CA ALA A 146 -0.83 8.11 -14.35
C ALA A 146 -0.54 9.61 -14.49
N PRO A 147 -1.33 10.37 -15.27
CA PRO A 147 -0.97 11.72 -15.68
C PRO A 147 -1.28 12.75 -14.59
N PHE A 148 -0.61 12.63 -13.45
CA PHE A 148 -0.74 13.51 -12.28
C PHE A 148 0.61 14.13 -11.94
N TRP A 149 0.60 15.35 -11.40
CA TRP A 149 1.82 16.06 -11.02
C TRP A 149 2.58 15.38 -9.87
N ASN A 150 1.84 14.93 -8.85
CA ASN A 150 2.41 14.29 -7.65
C ASN A 150 2.82 12.82 -7.87
N VAL A 151 2.88 12.34 -9.11
CA VAL A 151 3.23 10.94 -9.41
C VAL A 151 4.59 10.89 -10.10
N SER A 152 5.53 10.17 -9.51
CA SER A 152 6.87 9.96 -10.07
C SER A 152 6.85 9.00 -11.26
N HIS A 153 7.98 8.88 -11.97
CA HIS A 153 8.12 7.91 -13.06
C HIS A 153 7.85 6.45 -12.62
N SER A 154 8.28 6.08 -11.42
CA SER A 154 8.00 4.75 -10.82
C SER A 154 6.56 4.59 -10.32
N GLY A 155 5.74 5.64 -10.41
CA GLY A 155 4.33 5.60 -10.02
C GLY A 155 4.11 5.94 -8.56
N GLN A 156 5.17 6.18 -7.80
CA GLN A 156 5.08 6.59 -6.41
C GLN A 156 4.44 7.96 -6.30
N VAL A 157 3.48 8.08 -5.38
CA VAL A 157 2.82 9.33 -5.04
C VAL A 157 3.68 10.08 -4.02
N CYS A 158 4.00 11.32 -4.32
CA CYS A 158 4.54 12.25 -3.32
C CYS A 158 3.43 12.61 -2.33
N LEU A 159 3.53 12.05 -1.13
CA LEU A 159 2.48 12.18 -0.12
C LEU A 159 2.31 13.65 0.32
N GLY A 160 3.38 14.44 0.45
CA GLY A 160 3.27 15.87 0.73
C GLY A 160 2.38 16.17 1.94
N SER A 161 1.25 16.87 1.72
CA SER A 161 0.24 17.20 2.73
C SER A 161 -0.88 16.16 2.88
N MET A 162 -0.78 15.01 2.23
CA MET A 162 -1.79 13.94 2.26
C MET A 162 -1.92 13.35 3.66
N ARG A 163 -3.16 13.24 4.14
CA ARG A 163 -3.48 12.44 5.33
C ARG A 163 -3.40 10.97 4.93
N CYS A 164 -2.30 10.31 5.29
CA CYS A 164 -2.07 8.93 4.94
C CYS A 164 -2.66 8.01 6.01
N PRO A 165 -3.51 7.05 5.64
CA PRO A 165 -3.94 6.00 6.56
C PRO A 165 -2.74 5.21 7.10
N GLU A 166 -2.80 4.77 8.35
CA GLU A 166 -1.75 3.95 8.96
C GLU A 166 -1.74 2.50 8.45
N SER A 167 -2.80 2.08 7.75
CA SER A 167 -3.02 0.69 7.35
C SER A 167 -3.18 0.49 5.84
N ALA A 168 -2.70 -0.67 5.36
CA ALA A 168 -2.91 -1.17 4.01
C ALA A 168 -4.05 -2.21 4.00
N THR A 169 -5.21 -1.84 4.55
CA THR A 169 -6.38 -2.71 4.66
C THR A 169 -7.47 -2.30 3.68
N VAL A 170 -8.38 -3.23 3.35
CA VAL A 170 -9.50 -2.94 2.44
C VAL A 170 -10.38 -1.81 2.97
N ALA A 171 -10.56 -1.72 4.29
CA ALA A 171 -11.32 -0.63 4.93
C ALA A 171 -10.71 0.76 4.67
N ALA A 172 -9.38 0.85 4.50
CA ALA A 172 -8.67 2.11 4.28
C ALA A 172 -8.63 2.55 2.80
N ILE A 173 -9.22 1.79 1.87
CA ILE A 173 -9.18 2.10 0.42
C ILE A 173 -9.74 3.51 0.14
N ILE A 174 -10.89 3.84 0.72
CA ILE A 174 -11.55 5.14 0.51
C ILE A 174 -10.64 6.25 1.00
N ASP A 175 -10.07 6.12 2.20
CA ASP A 175 -9.19 7.12 2.79
C ASP A 175 -7.91 7.35 1.95
N TRP A 176 -7.34 6.27 1.39
CA TRP A 176 -6.19 6.37 0.49
C TRP A 176 -6.54 7.12 -0.80
N GLU A 177 -7.71 6.86 -1.38
CA GLU A 177 -8.16 7.55 -2.58
C GLU A 177 -8.48 9.03 -2.31
N GLU A 178 -9.23 9.32 -1.23
CA GLU A 178 -9.59 10.69 -0.84
C GLU A 178 -8.34 11.50 -0.53
N GLY A 179 -7.43 10.98 0.29
CA GLY A 179 -6.17 11.66 0.58
C GLY A 179 -5.34 11.96 -0.67
N PHE A 180 -5.39 11.10 -1.69
CA PHE A 180 -4.72 11.37 -2.97
C PHE A 180 -5.34 12.56 -3.70
N TYR A 181 -6.68 12.59 -3.87
CA TYR A 181 -7.36 13.64 -4.61
C TYR A 181 -7.44 14.97 -3.87
N GLU A 182 -7.47 14.95 -2.54
CA GLU A 182 -7.44 16.13 -1.67
C GLU A 182 -6.03 16.71 -1.49
N SER A 183 -4.98 15.95 -1.86
CA SER A 183 -3.60 16.47 -1.83
C SER A 183 -3.42 17.63 -2.81
N ALA A 184 -2.61 18.61 -2.43
CA ALA A 184 -2.27 19.70 -3.32
C ALA A 184 -1.28 19.21 -4.40
N PHE A 185 -1.70 19.22 -5.66
CA PHE A 185 -0.84 18.95 -6.81
C PHE A 185 0.04 20.17 -7.09
N THR A 186 1.32 20.12 -6.70
CA THR A 186 2.19 21.31 -6.68
C THR A 186 3.13 21.43 -7.87
N HIS A 187 3.78 20.33 -8.28
CA HIS A 187 4.76 20.33 -9.36
C HIS A 187 4.76 19.02 -10.13
N GLY A 188 5.07 19.08 -11.42
CA GLY A 188 5.22 17.89 -12.25
C GLY A 188 6.54 17.18 -11.98
N ASN A 189 6.49 15.96 -11.48
CA ASN A 189 7.69 15.15 -11.19
C ASN A 189 8.35 14.51 -12.43
N VAL A 190 7.75 14.66 -13.62
CA VAL A 190 8.22 13.99 -14.85
C VAL A 190 8.10 14.93 -16.04
N ALA A 191 9.12 14.93 -16.91
CA ALA A 191 9.22 15.81 -18.08
C ALA A 191 8.05 15.66 -19.07
N ARG A 192 7.44 14.48 -19.19
CA ARG A 192 6.28 14.24 -20.06
C ARG A 192 5.27 13.30 -19.40
N LEU A 193 4.11 13.87 -19.05
CA LEU A 193 3.02 13.16 -18.35
C LEU A 193 1.95 12.60 -19.31
N THR A 194 1.91 13.10 -20.55
CA THR A 194 0.87 12.77 -21.54
C THR A 194 1.41 12.87 -22.97
N LYS A 195 0.77 12.15 -23.90
CA LYS A 195 0.97 12.26 -25.35
C LYS A 195 0.15 13.40 -25.98
N HIS A 196 -0.68 14.09 -25.20
CA HIS A 196 -1.48 15.22 -25.70
C HIS A 196 -0.59 16.31 -26.33
N ALA A 197 -0.98 16.80 -27.52
CA ALA A 197 -0.16 17.73 -28.30
C ALA A 197 0.10 19.06 -27.56
N GLY A 198 -0.90 19.57 -26.82
CA GLY A 198 -0.75 20.76 -25.96
C GLY A 198 -0.16 20.48 -24.57
N GLY A 199 0.30 19.26 -24.29
CA GLY A 199 0.84 18.87 -23.00
C GLY A 199 -0.22 18.72 -21.89
N PHE A 200 0.26 18.67 -20.64
CA PHE A 200 -0.56 18.39 -19.45
C PHE A 200 -1.62 19.46 -19.20
N ALA A 201 -1.22 20.73 -19.15
CA ALA A 201 -2.12 21.83 -18.80
C ALA A 201 -3.26 21.98 -19.83
N ALA A 202 -2.94 21.87 -21.13
CA ALA A 202 -3.96 21.92 -22.18
C ALA A 202 -4.95 20.75 -22.08
N MET A 203 -4.47 19.52 -21.84
CA MET A 203 -5.33 18.35 -21.67
C MET A 203 -6.32 18.55 -20.52
N TRP A 204 -5.86 19.01 -19.35
CA TRP A 204 -6.75 19.23 -18.21
C TRP A 204 -7.66 20.45 -18.41
N ASN A 205 -7.20 21.54 -19.01
CA ASN A 205 -8.04 22.69 -19.37
C ASN A 205 -9.16 22.29 -20.34
N GLU A 206 -8.89 21.39 -21.28
CA GLU A 206 -9.90 20.89 -22.20
C GLU A 206 -10.98 20.04 -21.52
N LEU A 207 -10.64 19.38 -20.42
CA LEU A 207 -11.52 18.49 -19.66
C LEU A 207 -12.22 19.19 -18.48
N ALA A 208 -11.66 20.30 -17.99
CA ALA A 208 -12.17 21.10 -16.88
C ALA A 208 -13.67 21.41 -17.03
N GLY A 209 -14.49 20.87 -16.12
CA GLY A 209 -15.93 21.15 -16.07
C GLY A 209 -16.74 20.63 -17.26
N LYS A 210 -16.17 19.78 -18.12
CA LYS A 210 -16.86 19.20 -19.27
C LYS A 210 -17.24 17.76 -19.01
N ARG A 211 -18.45 17.37 -19.42
CA ARG A 211 -18.93 15.97 -19.44
C ARG A 211 -18.34 15.18 -20.61
N LYS A 212 -17.02 15.10 -20.70
CA LYS A 212 -16.30 14.29 -21.70
C LYS A 212 -15.53 13.17 -20.99
N PRO A 213 -15.42 11.98 -21.57
CA PRO A 213 -14.57 10.93 -21.01
C PRO A 213 -13.10 11.33 -21.09
N PHE A 214 -12.29 10.81 -20.16
CA PHE A 214 -10.83 10.99 -20.20
C PHE A 214 -10.25 10.38 -21.51
N PRO A 215 -9.39 11.10 -22.24
CA PRO A 215 -8.82 10.61 -23.50
C PRO A 215 -7.71 9.60 -23.24
N THR A 216 -8.05 8.33 -23.03
CA THR A 216 -7.07 7.26 -22.68
C THR A 216 -5.98 7.05 -23.75
N LYS A 217 -6.20 7.48 -24.99
CA LYS A 217 -5.18 7.49 -26.06
C LYS A 217 -4.00 8.42 -25.76
N CYS A 218 -4.21 9.43 -24.92
CA CYS A 218 -3.16 10.35 -24.49
C CYS A 218 -2.26 9.76 -23.39
N LEU A 219 -2.60 8.60 -22.83
CA LEU A 219 -1.76 7.93 -21.84
C LEU A 219 -0.46 7.39 -22.47
N ILE A 220 0.62 7.48 -21.69
CA ILE A 220 1.92 6.89 -22.05
C ILE A 220 1.93 5.47 -21.50
N GLU A 221 1.75 4.48 -22.38
CA GLU A 221 1.86 3.07 -22.02
C GLU A 221 3.29 2.72 -21.60
N LEU A 222 3.40 1.88 -20.57
CA LEU A 222 4.65 1.41 -19.99
C LEU A 222 4.87 -0.07 -20.36
N PRO A 223 6.12 -0.53 -20.42
CA PRO A 223 6.41 -1.96 -20.55
C PRO A 223 6.01 -2.76 -19.29
N GLU A 224 5.76 -2.09 -18.17
CA GLU A 224 5.32 -2.67 -16.89
C GLU A 224 3.91 -3.29 -17.01
N THR A 225 3.75 -4.53 -16.54
CA THR A 225 2.45 -5.20 -16.38
C THR A 225 1.92 -5.06 -14.96
N LEU A 226 0.62 -5.34 -14.75
CA LEU A 226 0.02 -5.41 -13.42
C LEU A 226 0.81 -6.33 -12.47
N ALA A 227 1.21 -7.51 -12.93
CA ALA A 227 1.96 -8.45 -12.10
C ALA A 227 3.33 -7.92 -11.66
N GLN A 228 3.99 -7.10 -12.48
CA GLN A 228 5.27 -6.47 -12.13
C GLN A 228 5.06 -5.35 -11.11
N PHE A 229 4.06 -4.50 -11.35
CA PHE A 229 3.67 -3.41 -10.45
C PHE A 229 3.29 -3.91 -9.05
N VAL A 230 2.49 -4.98 -8.96
CA VAL A 230 2.09 -5.61 -7.70
C VAL A 230 3.32 -6.04 -6.88
N ARG A 231 4.35 -6.59 -7.54
CA ARG A 231 5.59 -7.06 -6.92
C ARG A 231 6.56 -5.94 -6.55
N GLY A 232 6.29 -4.70 -6.96
CA GLY A 232 7.18 -3.56 -6.77
C GLY A 232 8.50 -3.68 -7.53
N LYS A 233 8.47 -4.30 -8.73
CA LYS A 233 9.64 -4.50 -9.60
C LYS A 233 9.66 -3.55 -10.78
#